data_AF-A0A0N4WBL8-F1
#
_entry.id   AF-A0A0N4WBL8-F1
#
_cell.length_a   1.000
_cell.length_b   1.000
_cell.length_c   1.000
_cell.angle_alpha   90.00
_cell.angle_beta   90.00
_cell.angle_gamma   90.00
#
_symmetry.space_group_name_H-M   'P 1'
#
loop_
_entity.id
_entity.type
_entity.pdbx_description
1 polymer ?
#
loop_
_entity_poly.entity_id
_entity_poly.type
_entity_poly.pdbx_seq_one_letter_code
_entity_poly.pdbx_strand_id
1 'polypeptide(L)'
;MPMLPPTVTIPLRRANYGDQRDDSEYLFNPEVLSADLVGSVPNGFVVRPLKISDYDNGFLDVLSQLTVVGEVSREDFENRFKSMKMCYPPSYYVVVIENLSDGRVVGAATLVVEWKFIHQAGCRGRVEDVVVDKEMRGKKMGGLLNKVLVALAKKLGVYKLSLECKDSLIPFYGLYGYVKDDGNNFLVQRFDKDNGEIVIPFEDESDDGKFFIPTDNYFDICFEILASLFGIVRNEFFKIGIRTMPMLPSTVTIPLHRAEYGDQGEESEYLFDPEVLSADLLGTVPNGFVVRPLKISDYDTGFLDVLSQLTVVGEVSREAFESRFKSMKMCYPPSYYVLVIENLNNGRVVGAATLVIEWKFIHQAGCRGRVEDVVVDKEMRGKKMGGLLNKLLVELAKKIGVYKLSLECKDSLIPFYELYGYSKDILNNFLVQRFDKDDEIVVPLEDENEDGTLFIPSSL
;
A
#
# COMPACT_ATOMS: atom_id res chain seq x y z
N MET A 1 -9.47 -2.34 -27.15
CA MET A 1 -9.57 -3.76 -26.77
C MET A 1 -10.47 -3.84 -25.54
N PRO A 2 -11.40 -4.80 -25.46
CA PRO A 2 -12.30 -4.83 -24.32
C PRO A 2 -11.47 -5.26 -23.10
N MET A 3 -11.17 -4.30 -22.23
CA MET A 3 -10.70 -4.59 -20.87
C MET A 3 -11.68 -5.57 -20.22
N LEU A 4 -11.19 -6.38 -19.26
CA LEU A 4 -12.06 -7.23 -18.43
C LEU A 4 -13.31 -6.43 -18.05
N PRO A 5 -14.52 -6.98 -18.28
CA PRO A 5 -15.76 -6.21 -18.18
C PRO A 5 -15.84 -5.52 -16.81
N PRO A 6 -16.21 -4.22 -16.75
CA PRO A 6 -16.19 -3.39 -15.53
C PRO A 6 -17.16 -3.86 -14.42
N THR A 7 -17.83 -4.98 -14.64
CA THR A 7 -18.75 -5.61 -13.71
C THR A 7 -18.13 -6.90 -13.20
N VAL A 8 -17.32 -6.76 -12.15
CA VAL A 8 -17.16 -7.85 -11.19
C VAL A 8 -18.57 -8.21 -10.71
N THR A 9 -19.08 -9.36 -11.15
CA THR A 9 -20.36 -9.94 -10.70
C THR A 9 -20.16 -10.70 -9.39
N ILE A 10 -19.37 -10.12 -8.49
CA ILE A 10 -19.47 -10.37 -7.06
C ILE A 10 -20.37 -9.24 -6.57
N PRO A 11 -21.46 -9.48 -5.83
CA PRO A 11 -22.45 -8.46 -5.52
C PRO A 11 -21.81 -7.21 -4.88
N LEU A 12 -21.50 -6.21 -5.73
CA LEU A 12 -21.11 -4.85 -5.37
C LEU A 12 -22.31 -4.04 -4.87
N ARG A 13 -23.52 -4.63 -4.94
CA ARG A 13 -24.67 -4.20 -4.14
C ARG A 13 -24.66 -4.95 -2.81
N ARG A 14 -24.39 -4.22 -1.73
CA ARG A 14 -25.02 -4.52 -0.45
C ARG A 14 -26.52 -4.54 -0.72
N ALA A 15 -27.15 -5.71 -0.63
CA ALA A 15 -28.57 -5.74 -0.33
C ALA A 15 -28.77 -4.87 0.92
N ASN A 16 -29.79 -4.01 0.87
CA ASN A 16 -30.15 -3.03 1.88
C ASN A 16 -29.67 -3.38 3.29
N TYR A 17 -28.89 -2.48 3.89
CA TYR A 17 -28.44 -2.60 5.27
C TYR A 17 -29.65 -2.57 6.22
N GLY A 18 -30.19 -3.75 6.46
CA GLY A 18 -30.85 -4.12 7.71
C GLY A 18 -29.96 -5.17 8.34
N ASP A 19 -29.28 -4.82 9.44
CA ASP A 19 -28.84 -5.65 10.57
C ASP A 19 -28.65 -7.18 10.36
N GLN A 20 -28.04 -7.62 9.27
CA GLN A 20 -27.54 -8.99 9.16
C GLN A 20 -26.05 -8.96 9.45
N ARG A 21 -25.71 -9.21 10.72
CA ARG A 21 -24.34 -9.50 11.13
C ARG A 21 -23.89 -10.72 10.37
N ASP A 22 -22.83 -10.57 9.57
CA ASP A 22 -22.12 -11.72 9.00
C ASP A 22 -21.38 -12.42 10.15
N ASP A 23 -22.09 -13.36 10.79
CA ASP A 23 -21.60 -14.21 11.89
C ASP A 23 -20.57 -15.26 11.43
N SER A 24 -20.14 -15.23 10.16
CA SER A 24 -19.06 -16.09 9.66
C SER A 24 -17.78 -15.89 10.46
N GLU A 25 -17.16 -16.98 10.88
CA GLU A 25 -15.84 -16.97 11.53
C GLU A 25 -14.70 -16.57 10.58
N TYR A 26 -14.96 -16.55 9.26
CA TYR A 26 -13.98 -16.29 8.22
C TYR A 26 -13.85 -14.80 7.87
N LEU A 27 -12.65 -14.42 7.43
CA LEU A 27 -12.34 -13.05 7.00
C LEU A 27 -13.11 -12.66 5.73
N PHE A 28 -13.38 -13.62 4.85
CA PHE A 28 -14.21 -13.45 3.66
C PHE A 28 -14.97 -14.75 3.34
N ASN A 29 -15.98 -14.68 2.46
CA ASN A 29 -16.81 -15.84 2.11
C ASN A 29 -15.93 -17.01 1.57
N PRO A 30 -15.92 -18.19 2.22
CA PRO A 30 -15.11 -19.33 1.78
C PRO A 30 -15.48 -19.84 0.38
N GLU A 31 -16.70 -19.62 -0.11
CA GLU A 31 -17.12 -20.00 -1.48
C GLU A 31 -16.35 -19.26 -2.57
N VAL A 32 -15.70 -18.15 -2.23
CA VAL A 32 -14.80 -17.45 -3.15
C VAL A 32 -13.63 -18.36 -3.54
N LEU A 33 -13.15 -19.21 -2.62
CA LEU A 33 -12.14 -20.25 -2.83
C LEU A 33 -12.78 -21.57 -3.29
N SER A 34 -13.46 -21.54 -4.44
CA SER A 34 -14.08 -22.72 -5.05
C SER A 34 -13.04 -23.80 -5.41
N ALA A 35 -13.48 -25.06 -5.50
CA ALA A 35 -12.61 -26.18 -5.86
C ALA A 35 -11.83 -25.95 -7.17
N ASP A 36 -12.47 -25.39 -8.20
CA ASP A 36 -11.81 -25.06 -9.47
C ASP A 36 -10.74 -23.98 -9.34
N LEU A 37 -10.88 -23.06 -8.38
CA LEU A 37 -9.92 -21.99 -8.14
C LEU A 37 -8.73 -22.50 -7.32
N VAL A 38 -8.99 -23.33 -6.31
CA VAL A 38 -7.96 -23.89 -5.43
C VAL A 38 -7.16 -24.99 -6.13
N GLY A 39 -7.84 -25.84 -6.89
CA GLY A 39 -7.25 -27.03 -7.49
C GLY A 39 -6.90 -28.11 -6.46
N SER A 40 -5.92 -28.94 -6.78
CA SER A 40 -5.49 -30.05 -5.92
C SER A 40 -4.75 -29.54 -4.68
N VAL A 41 -5.17 -30.02 -3.51
CA VAL A 41 -4.54 -29.77 -2.21
C VAL A 41 -3.93 -31.08 -1.71
N PRO A 42 -2.68 -31.09 -1.20
CA PRO A 42 -2.09 -32.31 -0.65
C PRO A 42 -2.96 -32.93 0.46
N ASN A 43 -3.01 -34.27 0.49
CA ASN A 43 -3.80 -35.01 1.49
C ASN A 43 -3.43 -34.59 2.92
N GLY A 44 -4.46 -34.38 3.76
CA GLY A 44 -4.29 -33.92 5.14
C GLY A 44 -4.21 -32.40 5.30
N PHE A 45 -4.36 -31.63 4.22
CA PHE A 45 -4.38 -30.17 4.26
C PHE A 45 -5.66 -29.61 3.63
N VAL A 46 -5.99 -28.37 4.00
CA VAL A 46 -7.08 -27.60 3.38
C VAL A 46 -6.64 -26.16 3.16
N VAL A 47 -7.07 -25.57 2.03
CA VAL A 47 -6.92 -24.13 1.75
C VAL A 47 -8.24 -23.45 2.11
N ARG A 48 -8.18 -22.39 2.92
CA ARG A 48 -9.38 -21.66 3.37
C ARG A 48 -9.07 -20.20 3.69
N PRO A 49 -10.08 -19.34 3.86
CA PRO A 49 -9.86 -18.01 4.42
C PRO A 49 -9.31 -18.10 5.86
N LEU A 50 -8.59 -17.06 6.29
CA LEU A 50 -8.25 -16.83 7.69
C LEU A 50 -9.53 -16.81 8.54
N LYS A 51 -9.51 -17.48 9.69
CA LYS A 51 -10.56 -17.45 10.71
C LYS A 51 -10.16 -16.60 11.89
N ILE A 52 -11.14 -16.04 12.60
CA ILE A 52 -10.88 -15.28 13.83
C ILE A 52 -10.21 -16.13 14.93
N SER A 53 -10.50 -17.43 14.97
CA SER A 53 -9.86 -18.38 15.89
C SER A 53 -8.43 -18.73 15.52
N ASP A 54 -7.92 -18.34 14.33
CA ASP A 54 -6.56 -18.66 13.93
C ASP A 54 -5.49 -17.92 14.72
N TYR A 55 -5.90 -16.97 15.57
CA TYR A 55 -5.07 -16.48 16.67
C TYR A 55 -4.49 -17.64 17.50
N ASP A 56 -5.32 -18.63 17.81
CA ASP A 56 -4.95 -19.82 18.59
C ASP A 56 -4.34 -20.94 17.74
N ASN A 57 -4.60 -20.94 16.42
CA ASN A 57 -4.15 -21.99 15.51
C ASN A 57 -2.74 -21.73 14.91
N GLY A 58 -2.00 -20.76 15.47
CA GLY A 58 -0.60 -20.50 15.08
C GLY A 58 -0.42 -19.63 13.83
N PHE A 59 -1.42 -18.81 13.45
CA PHE A 59 -1.28 -17.89 12.31
C PHE A 59 -0.18 -16.83 12.54
N LEU A 60 -0.11 -16.25 13.74
CA LEU A 60 0.97 -15.31 14.07
C LEU A 60 2.33 -16.02 14.14
N ASP A 61 2.37 -17.28 14.58
CA ASP A 61 3.59 -18.08 14.60
C ASP A 61 4.15 -18.26 13.18
N VAL A 62 3.31 -18.61 12.20
CA VAL A 62 3.79 -18.79 10.82
C VAL A 62 4.27 -17.46 10.23
N LEU A 63 3.57 -16.35 10.49
CA LEU A 63 4.02 -15.02 10.05
C LEU A 63 5.36 -14.60 10.68
N SER A 64 5.66 -15.05 11.90
CA SER A 64 6.94 -14.77 12.56
C SER A 64 8.15 -15.39 11.84
N GLN A 65 7.91 -16.41 11.00
CA GLN A 65 8.95 -17.01 10.15
C GLN A 65 9.25 -16.18 8.91
N LEU A 66 8.42 -15.18 8.59
CA LEU A 66 8.60 -14.26 7.47
C LEU A 66 9.27 -12.95 7.91
N THR A 67 8.75 -12.34 8.98
CA THR A 67 9.15 -10.99 9.43
C THR A 67 8.80 -10.77 10.91
N VAL A 68 9.08 -9.57 11.42
CA VAL A 68 8.74 -9.15 12.78
C VAL A 68 7.22 -9.02 12.92
N VAL A 69 6.61 -9.89 13.72
CA VAL A 69 5.19 -9.77 14.12
C VAL A 69 5.03 -8.76 15.24
N GLY A 70 5.81 -8.88 16.32
CA GLY A 70 5.65 -8.09 17.53
C GLY A 70 4.74 -8.76 18.57
N GLU A 71 4.36 -8.00 19.59
CA GLU A 71 3.51 -8.41 20.71
C GLU A 71 2.06 -8.07 20.37
N VAL A 72 1.41 -8.95 19.60
CA VAL A 72 0.01 -8.75 19.19
C VAL A 72 -0.91 -9.49 20.16
N SER A 73 -1.68 -8.73 20.94
CA SER A 73 -2.68 -9.31 21.83
C SER A 73 -3.84 -9.92 21.03
N ARG A 74 -4.65 -10.78 21.67
CA ARG A 74 -5.89 -11.29 21.06
C ARG A 74 -6.80 -10.13 20.62
N GLU A 75 -6.92 -9.10 21.45
CA GLU A 75 -7.74 -7.94 21.17
C GLU A 75 -7.24 -7.20 19.92
N ASP A 76 -5.94 -6.97 19.80
CA ASP A 76 -5.34 -6.34 18.61
C ASP A 76 -5.60 -7.16 17.34
N PHE A 77 -5.41 -8.49 17.43
CA PHE A 77 -5.69 -9.40 16.33
C PHE A 77 -7.17 -9.36 15.92
N GLU A 78 -8.09 -9.47 16.87
CA GLU A 78 -9.53 -9.44 16.59
C GLU A 78 -9.98 -8.10 16.02
N ASN A 79 -9.47 -6.99 16.54
CA ASN A 79 -9.77 -5.65 16.03
C ASN A 79 -9.26 -5.49 14.59
N ARG A 80 -8.04 -5.97 14.31
CA ARG A 80 -7.49 -5.99 12.95
C ARG A 80 -8.32 -6.88 12.03
N PHE A 81 -8.68 -8.08 12.46
CA PHE A 81 -9.51 -9.01 11.70
C PHE A 81 -10.87 -8.39 11.37
N LYS A 82 -11.57 -7.82 12.36
CA LYS A 82 -12.87 -7.16 12.20
C LYS A 82 -12.77 -5.96 11.26
N SER A 83 -11.76 -5.12 11.39
CA SER A 83 -11.56 -3.97 10.48
C SER A 83 -11.35 -4.39 9.02
N MET A 84 -10.50 -5.38 8.77
CA MET A 84 -10.29 -5.94 7.43
C MET A 84 -11.56 -6.57 6.86
N LYS A 85 -12.32 -7.31 7.68
CA LYS A 85 -13.60 -7.94 7.29
C LYS A 85 -14.66 -6.90 6.91
N MET A 86 -14.66 -5.73 7.55
CA MET A 86 -15.65 -4.66 7.29
C MET A 86 -15.40 -3.85 6.02
N CYS A 87 -14.22 -3.95 5.38
CA CYS A 87 -13.92 -3.24 4.15
C CYS A 87 -14.94 -3.61 3.04
N TYR A 88 -15.55 -2.59 2.43
CA TYR A 88 -16.50 -2.80 1.34
C TYR A 88 -16.28 -1.83 0.17
N PRO A 89 -16.07 -2.33 -1.07
CA PRO A 89 -15.92 -3.75 -1.40
C PRO A 89 -14.69 -4.40 -0.74
N PRO A 90 -14.64 -5.74 -0.58
CA PRO A 90 -13.58 -6.39 0.19
C PRO A 90 -12.18 -6.10 -0.35
N SER A 91 -11.28 -5.69 0.55
CA SER A 91 -9.90 -5.32 0.23
C SER A 91 -8.84 -6.31 0.72
N TYR A 92 -9.20 -7.26 1.57
CA TYR A 92 -8.25 -8.21 2.17
C TYR A 92 -8.72 -9.64 1.97
N TYR A 93 -7.86 -10.44 1.33
CA TYR A 93 -8.06 -11.87 1.14
C TYR A 93 -6.86 -12.60 1.71
N VAL A 94 -6.93 -12.94 3.00
CA VAL A 94 -5.90 -13.75 3.67
C VAL A 94 -6.27 -15.22 3.52
N VAL A 95 -5.48 -15.93 2.72
CA VAL A 95 -5.62 -17.36 2.44
C VAL A 95 -4.63 -18.13 3.31
N VAL A 96 -5.11 -19.17 3.99
CA VAL A 96 -4.29 -20.02 4.83
C VAL A 96 -4.35 -21.48 4.38
N ILE A 97 -3.27 -22.21 4.64
CA ILE A 97 -3.22 -23.67 4.57
C ILE A 97 -3.26 -24.19 6.00
N GLU A 98 -4.28 -24.97 6.31
CA GLU A 98 -4.43 -25.67 7.58
C GLU A 98 -4.01 -27.14 7.45
N ASN A 99 -3.27 -27.63 8.44
CA ASN A 99 -3.01 -29.05 8.65
C ASN A 99 -4.20 -29.68 9.41
N LEU A 100 -4.92 -30.60 8.78
CA LEU A 100 -6.13 -31.21 9.36
C LEU A 100 -5.84 -32.16 10.53
N SER A 101 -4.58 -32.59 10.72
CA SER A 101 -4.22 -33.50 11.81
C SER A 101 -4.16 -32.80 13.19
N ASP A 102 -3.82 -31.52 13.22
CA ASP A 102 -3.65 -30.73 14.45
C ASP A 102 -4.38 -29.38 14.43
N GLY A 103 -5.02 -29.03 13.31
CA GLY A 103 -5.74 -27.77 13.12
C GLY A 103 -4.84 -26.55 12.95
N ARG A 104 -3.51 -26.72 12.87
CA ARG A 104 -2.58 -25.60 12.80
C ARG A 104 -2.55 -24.97 11.41
N VAL A 105 -2.40 -23.64 11.38
CA VAL A 105 -2.03 -22.91 10.18
C VAL A 105 -0.55 -23.17 9.88
N VAL A 106 -0.27 -23.71 8.70
CA VAL A 106 1.08 -24.07 8.24
C VAL A 106 1.54 -23.29 7.01
N GLY A 107 0.67 -22.44 6.46
CA GLY A 107 1.03 -21.50 5.40
C GLY A 107 0.00 -20.39 5.31
N ALA A 108 0.43 -19.21 4.90
CA ALA A 108 -0.41 -18.03 4.73
C ALA A 108 0.05 -17.20 3.54
N ALA A 109 -0.89 -16.53 2.88
CA ALA A 109 -0.62 -15.52 1.88
C ALA A 109 -1.77 -14.51 1.83
N THR A 110 -1.45 -13.25 1.57
CA THR A 110 -2.44 -12.16 1.53
C THR A 110 -2.51 -11.57 0.13
N LEU A 111 -3.72 -11.50 -0.44
CA LEU A 111 -4.02 -10.61 -1.55
C LEU A 111 -4.70 -9.36 -1.01
N VAL A 112 -4.03 -8.22 -1.15
CA VAL A 112 -4.60 -6.89 -0.86
C VAL A 112 -5.13 -6.30 -2.16
N VAL A 113 -6.42 -5.92 -2.16
CA VAL A 113 -7.08 -5.25 -3.28
C VAL A 113 -7.19 -3.75 -3.01
N GLU A 114 -6.44 -3.01 -3.81
CA GLU A 114 -6.41 -1.56 -3.81
C GLU A 114 -7.38 -1.02 -4.87
N TRP A 115 -8.37 -0.26 -4.43
CA TRP A 115 -9.39 0.32 -5.28
C TRP A 115 -8.89 1.63 -5.89
N LYS A 116 -9.21 1.89 -7.16
CA LYS A 116 -8.72 3.07 -7.87
C LYS A 116 -9.83 3.80 -8.61
N PHE A 117 -9.57 5.07 -8.98
CA PHE A 117 -10.38 5.84 -9.92
C PHE A 117 -9.89 5.70 -11.38
N ILE A 118 -8.65 5.24 -11.57
CA ILE A 118 -8.07 4.90 -12.87
C ILE A 118 -8.46 3.47 -13.30
N HIS A 119 -8.18 3.10 -14.55
CA HIS A 119 -8.51 1.79 -15.12
C HIS A 119 -9.99 1.40 -14.93
N GLN A 120 -10.91 2.28 -15.35
CA GLN A 120 -12.38 2.13 -15.24
C GLN A 120 -12.87 1.99 -13.80
N ALA A 121 -12.34 2.81 -12.88
CA ALA A 121 -12.59 2.70 -11.44
C ALA A 121 -12.34 1.29 -10.86
N GLY A 122 -11.38 0.58 -11.46
CA GLY A 122 -11.05 -0.81 -11.18
C GLY A 122 -10.19 -1.02 -9.94
N CYS A 123 -9.43 -2.11 -9.92
CA CYS A 123 -8.59 -2.46 -8.78
C CYS A 123 -7.24 -3.08 -9.15
N ARG A 124 -6.25 -2.80 -8.31
CA ARG A 124 -4.91 -3.38 -8.35
C ARG A 124 -4.78 -4.38 -7.21
N GLY A 125 -4.13 -5.52 -7.46
CA GLY A 125 -3.84 -6.52 -6.45
C GLY A 125 -2.38 -6.43 -5.99
N ARG A 126 -2.14 -6.69 -4.71
CA ARG A 126 -0.80 -6.86 -4.15
C ARG A 126 -0.72 -8.19 -3.42
N VAL A 127 0.25 -9.01 -3.80
CA VAL A 127 0.57 -10.25 -3.07
C VAL A 127 1.58 -9.92 -1.99
N GLU A 128 1.16 -10.15 -0.76
CA GLU A 128 1.88 -9.82 0.45
C GLU A 128 1.88 -11.03 1.39
N ASP A 129 2.80 -11.02 2.35
CA ASP A 129 2.82 -11.93 3.49
C ASP A 129 2.74 -13.43 3.12
N VAL A 130 3.39 -13.83 2.00
CA VAL A 130 3.51 -15.22 1.57
C VAL A 130 4.53 -15.94 2.46
N VAL A 131 4.08 -16.93 3.22
CA VAL A 131 4.93 -17.71 4.12
C VAL A 131 4.44 -19.14 4.23
N VAL A 132 5.39 -20.07 4.33
CA VAL A 132 5.13 -21.46 4.65
C VAL A 132 5.97 -21.85 5.86
N ASP A 133 5.36 -22.60 6.78
CA ASP A 133 6.06 -23.17 7.92
C ASP A 133 7.28 -23.96 7.46
N LYS A 134 8.41 -23.75 8.12
CA LYS A 134 9.71 -24.35 7.77
C LYS A 134 9.67 -25.88 7.58
N GLU A 135 8.86 -26.60 8.35
CA GLU A 135 8.72 -28.07 8.25
C GLU A 135 7.86 -28.50 7.05
N MET A 136 7.17 -27.55 6.44
CA MET A 136 6.30 -27.71 5.28
C MET A 136 6.88 -27.17 3.97
N ARG A 137 8.06 -26.52 4.03
CA ARG A 137 8.77 -26.02 2.84
C ARG A 137 9.22 -27.16 1.93
N GLY A 138 9.32 -26.86 0.64
CA GLY A 138 9.63 -27.86 -0.40
C GLY A 138 8.47 -28.82 -0.74
N LYS A 139 7.36 -28.80 0.00
CA LYS A 139 6.15 -29.62 -0.28
C LYS A 139 5.14 -28.93 -1.20
N LYS A 140 5.61 -28.03 -2.07
CA LYS A 140 4.81 -27.25 -3.03
C LYS A 140 3.72 -26.32 -2.43
N MET A 141 3.65 -26.16 -1.11
CA MET A 141 2.64 -25.32 -0.43
C MET A 141 2.71 -23.84 -0.81
N GLY A 142 3.92 -23.28 -0.94
CA GLY A 142 4.09 -21.89 -1.38
C GLY A 142 3.60 -21.68 -2.81
N GLY A 143 3.79 -22.69 -3.66
CA GLY A 143 3.28 -22.68 -5.03
C GLY A 143 1.76 -22.75 -5.10
N LEU A 144 1.13 -23.56 -4.24
CA LEU A 144 -0.32 -23.61 -4.08
C LEU A 144 -0.88 -22.24 -3.66
N LEU A 145 -0.31 -21.60 -2.64
CA LEU A 145 -0.74 -20.26 -2.20
C LEU A 145 -0.67 -19.24 -3.34
N ASN A 146 0.45 -19.19 -4.07
CA ASN A 146 0.61 -18.21 -5.15
C ASN A 146 -0.34 -18.49 -6.33
N LYS A 147 -0.53 -19.76 -6.72
CA LYS A 147 -1.54 -20.16 -7.72
C LYS A 147 -2.93 -19.68 -7.33
N VAL A 148 -3.32 -19.89 -6.07
CA VAL A 148 -4.62 -19.45 -5.53
C VAL A 148 -4.75 -17.93 -5.59
N LEU A 149 -3.74 -17.16 -5.17
CA LEU A 149 -3.82 -15.70 -5.21
C LEU A 149 -3.89 -15.13 -6.63
N VAL A 150 -3.17 -15.71 -7.60
CA VAL A 150 -3.26 -15.31 -9.01
C VAL A 150 -4.65 -15.60 -9.57
N ALA A 151 -5.19 -16.80 -9.33
CA ALA A 151 -6.53 -17.17 -9.78
C ALA A 151 -7.62 -16.30 -9.11
N LEU A 152 -7.46 -16.00 -7.83
CA LEU A 152 -8.33 -15.10 -7.09
C LEU A 152 -8.27 -13.68 -7.65
N ALA A 153 -7.09 -13.12 -7.89
CA ALA A 153 -6.94 -11.79 -8.47
C ALA A 153 -7.65 -11.68 -9.84
N LYS A 154 -7.50 -12.69 -10.71
CA LYS A 154 -8.24 -12.77 -11.99
C LYS A 154 -9.76 -12.78 -11.78
N LYS A 155 -10.26 -13.62 -10.87
CA LYS A 155 -11.70 -13.72 -10.54
C LYS A 155 -12.26 -12.40 -9.99
N LEU A 156 -11.45 -11.65 -9.23
CA LEU A 156 -11.81 -10.35 -8.67
C LEU A 156 -11.73 -9.19 -9.67
N GLY A 157 -11.27 -9.42 -10.91
CA GLY A 157 -11.11 -8.35 -11.92
C GLY A 157 -9.96 -7.40 -11.61
N VAL A 158 -8.92 -7.86 -10.92
CA VAL A 158 -7.67 -7.10 -10.76
C VAL A 158 -7.08 -6.85 -12.15
N TYR A 159 -6.58 -5.64 -12.43
CA TYR A 159 -5.93 -5.33 -13.72
C TYR A 159 -4.40 -5.53 -13.68
N LYS A 160 -3.77 -5.26 -12.54
CA LYS A 160 -2.33 -5.44 -12.27
C LYS A 160 -2.17 -6.09 -10.90
N LEU A 161 -1.49 -7.22 -10.87
CA LEU A 161 -1.01 -7.88 -9.66
C LEU A 161 0.48 -7.54 -9.48
N SER A 162 0.92 -7.34 -8.25
CA SER A 162 2.33 -7.03 -7.98
C SER A 162 2.79 -7.60 -6.65
N LEU A 163 4.10 -7.83 -6.54
CA LEU A 163 4.76 -8.24 -5.31
C LEU A 163 6.19 -7.75 -5.27
N GLU A 164 6.78 -7.83 -4.08
CA GLU A 164 8.18 -7.52 -3.84
C GLU A 164 8.88 -8.80 -3.35
N CYS A 165 9.99 -9.20 -3.98
CA CYS A 165 10.70 -10.42 -3.60
C CYS A 165 12.23 -10.31 -3.71
N LYS A 166 12.95 -11.14 -2.96
CA LYS A 166 14.39 -11.31 -3.14
C LYS A 166 14.70 -11.81 -4.55
N ASP A 167 15.89 -11.49 -5.05
CA ASP A 167 16.38 -11.92 -6.36
C ASP A 167 16.29 -13.44 -6.57
N SER A 168 16.64 -14.21 -5.55
CA SER A 168 16.57 -15.68 -5.58
C SER A 168 15.15 -16.25 -5.73
N LEU A 169 14.10 -15.43 -5.52
CA LEU A 169 12.70 -15.84 -5.64
C LEU A 169 12.08 -15.45 -6.98
N ILE A 170 12.79 -14.70 -7.84
CA ILE A 170 12.28 -14.34 -9.17
C ILE A 170 11.90 -15.58 -9.99
N PRO A 171 12.73 -16.65 -10.08
CA PRO A 171 12.35 -17.84 -10.84
C PRO A 171 11.09 -18.51 -10.31
N PHE A 172 10.93 -18.54 -8.98
CA PHE A 172 9.74 -19.11 -8.33
C PHE A 172 8.46 -18.35 -8.72
N TYR A 173 8.46 -17.02 -8.58
CA TYR A 173 7.29 -16.21 -8.96
C TYR A 173 7.06 -16.19 -10.48
N GLY A 174 8.11 -16.32 -11.27
CA GLY A 174 8.05 -16.45 -12.73
C GLY A 174 7.17 -17.61 -13.21
N LEU A 175 7.14 -18.74 -12.46
CA LEU A 175 6.29 -19.89 -12.77
C LEU A 175 4.79 -19.57 -12.75
N TYR A 176 4.40 -18.49 -12.07
CA TYR A 176 3.01 -18.05 -11.93
C TYR A 176 2.70 -16.81 -12.79
N GLY A 177 3.60 -16.48 -13.73
CA GLY A 177 3.41 -15.41 -14.71
C GLY A 177 3.79 -14.02 -14.23
N TYR A 178 4.53 -13.91 -13.13
CA TYR A 178 5.14 -12.65 -12.73
C TYR A 178 6.39 -12.37 -13.54
N VAL A 179 6.60 -11.11 -13.91
CA VAL A 179 7.80 -10.61 -14.57
C VAL A 179 8.33 -9.41 -13.80
N LYS A 180 9.64 -9.15 -13.90
CA LYS A 180 10.24 -7.94 -13.32
C LYS A 180 9.68 -6.70 -14.04
N ASP A 181 9.28 -5.67 -13.29
CA ASP A 181 8.76 -4.41 -13.85
C ASP A 181 9.94 -3.49 -14.22
N ASP A 182 10.67 -3.84 -15.27
CA ASP A 182 11.86 -3.09 -15.68
C ASP A 182 11.54 -1.62 -16.03
N GLY A 183 12.36 -0.70 -15.51
CA GLY A 183 12.16 0.75 -15.64
C GLY A 183 11.24 1.37 -14.58
N ASN A 184 10.63 0.56 -13.72
CA ASN A 184 9.95 1.01 -12.51
C ASN A 184 10.74 0.58 -11.26
N ASN A 185 10.97 1.52 -10.36
CA ASN A 185 11.75 1.34 -9.15
C ASN A 185 10.85 1.38 -7.95
N PHE A 186 11.10 0.46 -7.03
CA PHE A 186 10.43 0.43 -5.75
C PHE A 186 11.26 1.19 -4.72
N LEU A 187 10.71 2.30 -4.24
CA LEU A 187 11.33 3.20 -3.27
C LEU A 187 10.62 3.08 -1.93
N VAL A 188 11.40 3.18 -0.85
CA VAL A 188 10.93 2.98 0.51
C VAL A 188 11.47 4.06 1.44
N GLN A 189 10.67 4.39 2.44
CA GLN A 189 11.08 5.14 3.61
C GLN A 189 10.56 4.37 4.84
N ARG A 190 11.42 4.16 5.83
CA ARG A 190 11.07 3.46 7.07
C ARG A 190 11.08 4.44 8.23
N PHE A 191 10.04 4.37 9.05
CA PHE A 191 9.87 5.18 10.26
C PHE A 191 10.07 4.36 11.54
N ASP A 192 10.16 3.03 11.41
CA ASP A 192 10.44 2.07 12.50
C ASP A 192 11.94 1.81 12.73
N LYS A 193 12.81 2.49 11.98
CA LYS A 193 14.25 2.43 12.11
C LYS A 193 14.77 3.84 12.32
N ASP A 194 15.59 4.04 13.36
CA ASP A 194 16.27 5.32 13.61
C ASP A 194 17.09 5.72 12.39
N ASN A 195 16.55 6.59 11.54
CA ASN A 195 17.24 7.09 10.35
C ASN A 195 17.85 8.49 10.57
N GLY A 196 17.85 9.00 11.80
CA GLY A 196 18.11 10.42 12.07
C GLY A 196 16.98 11.29 11.52
N GLU A 197 16.85 12.52 12.02
CA GLU A 197 15.92 13.49 11.44
C GLU A 197 16.33 13.78 9.99
N ILE A 198 15.46 13.45 9.04
CA ILE A 198 15.59 13.92 7.65
C ILE A 198 15.13 15.38 7.65
N VAL A 199 16.10 16.30 7.65
CA VAL A 199 15.85 17.72 7.41
C VAL A 199 15.53 17.88 5.93
N ILE A 200 14.25 18.10 5.60
CA ILE A 200 13.82 18.43 4.24
C ILE A 200 14.40 19.81 3.91
N PRO A 201 15.29 19.95 2.90
CA PRO A 201 15.91 21.24 2.61
C PRO A 201 14.84 22.26 2.21
N PHE A 202 14.80 23.38 2.93
CA PHE A 202 13.99 24.55 2.62
C PHE A 202 14.88 25.53 1.85
N GLU A 203 14.47 25.91 0.64
CA GLU A 203 14.99 27.10 -0.02
C GLU A 203 13.93 28.19 0.14
N ASP A 204 14.25 29.20 0.95
CA ASP A 204 13.58 30.49 0.90
C ASP A 204 13.78 31.09 -0.50
N GLU A 205 12.72 31.66 -1.05
CA GLU A 205 12.71 32.31 -2.37
C GLU A 205 13.63 33.53 -2.39
N SER A 206 14.89 33.36 -2.83
CA SER A 206 15.67 34.35 -3.57
C SER A 206 17.02 33.75 -3.95
N ASP A 207 17.23 33.31 -5.19
CA ASP A 207 17.99 34.08 -6.19
C ASP A 207 18.08 33.28 -7.52
N ASP A 208 18.07 34.04 -8.59
CA ASP A 208 18.36 33.71 -9.99
C ASP A 208 18.80 32.27 -10.38
N GLY A 209 17.87 31.59 -11.09
CA GLY A 209 18.09 30.27 -11.67
C GLY A 209 19.33 30.15 -12.57
N LYS A 210 20.28 29.33 -12.11
CA LYS A 210 21.21 28.52 -12.92
C LYS A 210 21.55 27.24 -12.16
N PHE A 211 21.06 26.10 -12.64
CA PHE A 211 21.49 24.78 -12.19
C PHE A 211 22.93 24.52 -12.68
N PHE A 212 23.83 24.17 -11.76
CA PHE A 212 25.13 23.56 -12.06
C PHE A 212 25.11 22.15 -11.48
N ILE A 213 25.33 21.13 -12.31
CA ILE A 213 25.50 19.73 -11.88
C ILE A 213 27.01 19.47 -11.83
N PRO A 214 27.64 19.27 -10.65
CA PRO A 214 28.99 18.77 -10.59
C PRO A 214 28.98 17.25 -10.75
N THR A 215 29.73 16.77 -11.73
CA THR A 215 30.12 15.37 -11.90
C THR A 215 31.14 14.97 -10.83
N ASP A 216 30.91 13.80 -10.25
CA ASP A 216 31.84 12.85 -9.63
C ASP A 216 32.36 13.06 -8.19
N ASN A 217 32.33 11.91 -7.47
CA ASN A 217 32.97 11.52 -6.21
C ASN A 217 32.41 12.02 -4.87
N TYR A 218 31.35 11.33 -4.41
CA TYR A 218 30.85 11.37 -3.03
C TYR A 218 31.41 10.21 -2.20
N PHE A 219 32.63 10.37 -1.70
CA PHE A 219 33.18 9.67 -0.51
C PHE A 219 34.54 10.33 -0.22
N ASP A 220 34.54 11.43 0.57
CA ASP A 220 35.67 11.94 1.40
C ASP A 220 35.56 13.43 1.80
N ILE A 221 34.57 14.19 1.31
CA ILE A 221 34.41 15.62 1.66
C ILE A 221 33.30 15.82 2.72
N CYS A 222 33.40 15.16 3.86
CA CYS A 222 32.55 15.47 5.02
C CYS A 222 33.33 15.64 6.34
N PHE A 223 34.66 15.56 6.33
CA PHE A 223 35.46 15.71 7.55
C PHE A 223 36.31 16.99 7.63
N GLU A 224 36.69 17.62 6.50
CA GLU A 224 37.57 18.80 6.52
C GLU A 224 36.86 20.17 6.40
N ILE A 225 35.61 20.22 5.95
CA ILE A 225 34.89 21.51 5.78
C ILE A 225 34.24 21.98 7.10
N LEU A 226 33.96 21.08 8.04
CA LEU A 226 33.45 21.45 9.37
C LEU A 226 34.54 21.94 10.35
N ALA A 227 35.82 21.67 10.06
CA ALA A 227 36.94 22.06 10.93
C ALA A 227 37.49 23.48 10.67
N SER A 228 37.19 24.08 9.51
CA SER A 228 37.74 25.40 9.15
C SER A 228 36.79 26.58 9.40
N LEU A 229 35.49 26.33 9.62
CA LEU A 229 34.47 27.40 9.69
C LEU A 229 34.16 27.93 11.10
N PHE A 230 34.60 27.28 12.19
CA PHE A 230 34.21 27.73 13.54
C PHE A 230 35.29 27.81 14.62
N GLY A 231 36.57 27.52 14.34
CA GLY A 231 37.68 27.93 15.22
C GLY A 231 37.46 27.84 16.74
N ILE A 232 36.85 26.75 17.23
CA ILE A 232 36.55 26.56 18.67
C ILE A 232 37.16 25.24 19.13
N VAL A 233 37.92 25.35 20.21
CA VAL A 233 38.70 24.29 20.85
C VAL A 233 37.78 23.25 21.49
N ARG A 234 38.15 21.99 21.29
CA ARG A 234 37.56 20.76 21.83
C ARG A 234 37.57 20.75 23.37
N ASN A 235 36.56 21.36 24.00
CA ASN A 235 36.03 21.05 25.34
C ASN A 235 35.05 22.16 25.74
N GLU A 236 33.74 21.91 25.61
CA GLU A 236 32.60 22.54 26.33
C GLU A 236 31.26 22.07 25.70
N PHE A 237 31.13 20.78 25.34
CA PHE A 237 29.84 20.17 24.94
C PHE A 237 29.18 19.36 26.05
N PHE A 238 29.64 19.53 27.30
CA PHE A 238 29.07 18.89 28.49
C PHE A 238 28.34 19.91 29.35
N LYS A 239 27.36 20.66 28.79
CA LYS A 239 26.39 21.46 29.57
C LYS A 239 25.30 22.14 28.73
N ILE A 240 24.68 21.45 27.77
CA ILE A 240 23.32 21.81 27.34
C ILE A 240 22.52 20.51 27.30
N GLY A 241 21.55 20.41 28.20
CA GLY A 241 20.79 19.19 28.44
C GLY A 241 20.06 18.72 27.19
N ILE A 242 20.53 17.62 26.61
CA ILE A 242 19.76 16.79 25.69
C ILE A 242 18.60 16.22 26.52
N ARG A 243 17.44 16.87 26.43
CA ARG A 243 16.18 16.18 26.73
C ARG A 243 16.04 15.11 25.66
N THR A 244 16.24 13.85 26.04
CA THR A 244 15.72 12.71 25.28
C THR A 244 14.23 12.95 25.08
N MET A 245 13.82 13.28 23.85
CA MET A 245 12.41 13.24 23.51
C MET A 245 11.96 11.78 23.52
N PRO A 246 10.73 11.50 24.00
CA PRO A 246 10.23 10.15 24.05
C PRO A 246 10.17 9.58 22.64
N MET A 247 10.49 8.28 22.52
CA MET A 247 10.13 7.44 21.39
C MET A 247 8.75 7.82 20.87
N LEU A 248 8.54 7.85 19.54
CA LEU A 248 7.18 7.81 19.00
C LEU A 248 6.46 6.66 19.73
N PRO A 249 5.29 6.91 20.34
CA PRO A 249 4.64 5.89 21.16
C PRO A 249 4.45 4.64 20.30
N SER A 250 4.83 3.48 20.85
CA SER A 250 4.65 2.16 20.23
C SER A 250 3.19 1.78 20.00
N THR A 251 2.28 2.70 20.32
CA THR A 251 0.83 2.64 20.14
C THR A 251 0.34 4.02 19.73
N VAL A 252 -0.05 4.16 18.47
CA VAL A 252 -0.90 5.27 18.05
C VAL A 252 -2.33 4.89 18.38
N THR A 253 -2.91 5.48 19.41
CA THR A 253 -4.37 5.47 19.63
C THR A 253 -5.03 6.34 18.58
N ILE A 254 -5.25 5.80 17.38
CA ILE A 254 -6.35 6.28 16.55
C ILE A 254 -7.62 5.85 17.28
N PRO A 255 -8.57 6.75 17.60
CA PRO A 255 -9.83 6.34 18.20
C PRO A 255 -10.48 5.25 17.34
N LEU A 256 -10.43 4.00 17.81
CA LEU A 256 -11.08 2.82 17.22
C LEU A 256 -12.59 2.79 17.52
N HIS A 257 -13.07 3.75 18.31
CA HIS A 257 -14.49 4.02 18.41
C HIS A 257 -14.94 4.74 17.15
N ARG A 258 -15.79 4.07 16.37
CA ARG A 258 -16.80 4.73 15.56
C ARG A 258 -17.42 5.79 16.46
N ALA A 259 -17.15 7.07 16.20
CA ALA A 259 -18.04 8.10 16.73
C ALA A 259 -19.43 7.62 16.34
N GLU A 260 -20.30 7.40 17.31
CA GLU A 260 -21.72 7.20 17.05
C GLU A 260 -22.18 8.48 16.35
N TYR A 261 -22.01 8.51 15.03
CA TYR A 261 -22.58 9.52 14.17
C TYR A 261 -24.08 9.24 14.24
N GLY A 262 -24.71 9.91 15.21
CA GLY A 262 -26.13 10.16 15.19
C GLY A 262 -26.50 10.69 13.81
N ASP A 263 -27.54 10.10 13.26
CA ASP A 263 -28.09 10.26 11.92
C ASP A 263 -28.68 11.67 11.65
N GLN A 264 -28.00 12.75 12.06
CA GLN A 264 -28.50 14.14 11.94
C GLN A 264 -27.43 15.20 11.60
N GLY A 265 -26.30 14.83 10.98
CA GLY A 265 -25.33 15.77 10.41
C GLY A 265 -25.31 15.69 8.89
N GLU A 266 -25.22 16.84 8.19
CA GLU A 266 -24.95 16.85 6.75
C GLU A 266 -23.70 15.99 6.45
N GLU A 267 -23.86 14.97 5.61
CA GLU A 267 -22.77 14.07 5.25
C GLU A 267 -21.66 14.88 4.56
N SER A 268 -20.48 14.95 5.17
CA SER A 268 -19.36 15.76 4.65
C SER A 268 -19.10 15.48 3.16
N GLU A 269 -18.85 16.50 2.36
CA GLU A 269 -18.56 16.35 0.92
C GLU A 269 -17.17 15.73 0.64
N TYR A 270 -16.30 15.68 1.66
CA TYR A 270 -14.90 15.26 1.55
C TYR A 270 -14.71 13.76 1.77
N LEU A 271 -13.67 13.21 1.14
CA LEU A 271 -13.30 11.80 1.25
C LEU A 271 -12.84 11.43 2.67
N PHE A 272 -12.14 12.34 3.33
CA PHE A 272 -11.74 12.24 4.73
C PHE A 272 -11.80 13.62 5.39
N ASP A 273 -11.73 13.65 6.71
CA ASP A 273 -11.84 14.89 7.51
C ASP A 273 -10.74 15.91 7.13
N PRO A 274 -11.10 17.11 6.64
CA PRO A 274 -10.13 18.16 6.33
C PRO A 274 -9.25 18.58 7.52
N GLU A 275 -9.70 18.43 8.76
CA GLU A 275 -8.91 18.78 9.96
C GLU A 275 -7.64 17.93 10.11
N VAL A 276 -7.60 16.77 9.45
CA VAL A 276 -6.38 15.95 9.35
C VAL A 276 -5.24 16.75 8.70
N LEU A 277 -5.57 17.64 7.75
CA LEU A 277 -4.67 18.59 7.09
C LEU A 277 -4.54 19.90 7.88
N SER A 278 -4.00 19.81 9.10
CA SER A 278 -3.76 20.99 9.95
C SER A 278 -2.86 22.03 9.27
N ALA A 279 -2.96 23.29 9.69
CA ALA A 279 -2.12 24.38 9.14
C ALA A 279 -0.62 24.05 9.21
N ASP A 280 -0.17 23.43 10.31
CA ASP A 280 1.21 22.98 10.49
C ASP A 280 1.63 21.92 9.45
N LEU A 281 0.70 21.07 9.01
CA LEU A 281 0.95 20.06 7.99
C LEU A 281 1.05 20.70 6.61
N LEU A 282 0.08 21.56 6.28
CA LEU A 282 -0.02 22.23 4.98
C LEU A 282 1.18 23.11 4.66
N GLY A 283 1.70 23.82 5.67
CA GLY A 283 2.76 24.81 5.47
C GLY A 283 2.33 25.88 4.46
N THR A 284 3.30 26.37 3.67
CA THR A 284 3.03 27.39 2.64
C THR A 284 2.47 26.77 1.37
N VAL A 285 1.22 27.07 1.06
CA VAL A 285 0.60 26.78 -0.25
C VAL A 285 0.73 28.03 -1.14
N PRO A 286 1.15 27.91 -2.41
CA PRO A 286 1.25 29.07 -3.30
C PRO A 286 -0.07 29.83 -3.45
N ASN A 287 0.00 31.17 -3.51
CA ASN A 287 -1.17 32.04 -3.66
C ASN A 287 -2.04 31.63 -4.86
N GLY A 288 -3.36 31.62 -4.67
CA GLY A 288 -4.33 31.20 -5.69
C GLY A 288 -4.56 29.69 -5.77
N PHE A 289 -3.97 28.91 -4.87
CA PHE A 289 -4.19 27.47 -4.75
C PHE A 289 -4.61 27.07 -3.34
N VAL A 290 -5.30 25.93 -3.23
CA VAL A 290 -5.59 25.28 -1.96
C VAL A 290 -5.32 23.78 -2.08
N VAL A 291 -4.78 23.18 -1.01
CA VAL A 291 -4.70 21.72 -0.87
C VAL A 291 -5.84 21.27 0.04
N ARG A 292 -6.59 20.26 -0.39
CA ARG A 292 -7.73 19.74 0.37
C ARG A 292 -7.96 18.26 0.07
N PRO A 293 -8.76 17.54 0.88
CA PRO A 293 -9.22 16.22 0.50
C PRO A 293 -10.03 16.26 -0.81
N LEU A 294 -10.02 15.16 -1.55
CA LEU A 294 -10.94 14.95 -2.68
C LEU A 294 -12.39 15.14 -2.23
N LYS A 295 -13.19 15.85 -3.02
CA LYS A 295 -14.63 16.01 -2.84
C LYS A 295 -15.40 15.13 -3.81
N ILE A 296 -16.61 14.74 -3.42
CA ILE A 296 -17.50 13.99 -4.33
C ILE A 296 -17.84 14.78 -5.60
N SER A 297 -17.92 16.10 -5.52
CA SER A 297 -18.14 16.99 -6.66
C SER A 297 -16.93 17.15 -7.58
N ASP A 298 -15.74 16.66 -7.20
CA ASP A 298 -14.54 16.81 -8.03
C ASP A 298 -14.58 15.96 -9.31
N TYR A 299 -15.61 15.12 -9.47
CA TYR A 299 -16.01 14.57 -10.76
C TYR A 299 -16.16 15.67 -11.82
N ASP A 300 -16.73 16.82 -11.44
CA ASP A 300 -17.02 17.96 -12.33
C ASP A 300 -15.89 18.97 -12.45
N THR A 301 -14.93 18.95 -11.52
CA THR A 301 -13.86 19.97 -11.43
C THR A 301 -12.54 19.51 -12.06
N GLY A 302 -12.55 18.37 -12.76
CA GLY A 302 -11.43 17.88 -13.56
C GLY A 302 -10.46 16.94 -12.84
N PHE A 303 -10.88 16.28 -11.76
CA PHE A 303 -10.04 15.27 -11.09
C PHE A 303 -9.68 14.09 -12.00
N LEU A 304 -10.65 13.56 -12.76
CA LEU A 304 -10.37 12.50 -13.73
C LEU A 304 -9.49 12.99 -14.89
N ASP A 305 -9.63 14.25 -15.29
CA ASP A 305 -8.77 14.85 -16.32
C ASP A 305 -7.31 14.89 -15.88
N VAL A 306 -7.03 15.30 -14.63
CA VAL A 306 -5.64 15.35 -14.14
C VAL A 306 -5.05 13.93 -14.05
N LEU A 307 -5.83 12.94 -13.60
CA LEU A 307 -5.40 11.53 -13.57
C LEU A 307 -5.12 10.96 -14.98
N SER A 308 -5.84 11.44 -16.00
CA SER A 308 -5.60 11.03 -17.40
C SER A 308 -4.22 11.43 -17.93
N GLN A 309 -3.57 12.42 -17.30
CA GLN A 309 -2.20 12.81 -17.62
C GLN A 309 -1.14 11.90 -16.98
N LEU A 310 -1.55 11.02 -16.05
CA LEU A 310 -0.69 10.03 -15.40
C LEU A 310 -0.78 8.67 -16.11
N THR A 311 -2.00 8.21 -16.37
CA THR A 311 -2.26 6.84 -16.87
C THR A 311 -3.65 6.74 -17.49
N VAL A 312 -4.03 5.53 -17.91
CA VAL A 312 -5.36 5.23 -18.46
C VAL A 312 -6.42 5.32 -17.37
N VAL A 313 -7.31 6.31 -17.49
CA VAL A 313 -8.52 6.40 -16.65
C VAL A 313 -9.62 5.48 -17.16
N GLY A 314 -9.86 5.45 -18.48
CA GLY A 314 -11.00 4.74 -19.09
C GLY A 314 -12.31 5.53 -18.96
N GLU A 315 -13.42 4.91 -19.36
CA GLU A 315 -14.75 5.50 -19.21
C GLU A 315 -15.27 5.28 -17.78
N VAL A 316 -15.33 6.37 -17.01
CA VAL A 316 -15.84 6.35 -15.62
C VAL A 316 -17.09 7.22 -15.56
N SER A 317 -18.26 6.59 -15.39
CA SER A 317 -19.51 7.31 -15.20
C SER A 317 -19.52 8.02 -13.83
N ARG A 318 -20.40 9.00 -13.66
CA ARG A 318 -20.59 9.66 -12.35
C ARG A 318 -20.94 8.65 -11.27
N GLU A 319 -21.82 7.70 -11.57
CA GLU A 319 -22.25 6.67 -10.63
C GLU A 319 -21.07 5.77 -10.21
N ALA A 320 -20.20 5.40 -11.15
CA ALA A 320 -19.00 4.63 -10.84
C ALA A 320 -18.02 5.42 -9.96
N PHE A 321 -17.81 6.71 -10.27
CA PHE A 321 -17.00 7.61 -9.47
C PHE A 321 -17.55 7.77 -8.05
N GLU A 322 -18.83 8.11 -7.90
CA GLU A 322 -19.47 8.30 -6.60
C GLU A 322 -19.50 7.01 -5.78
N SER A 323 -19.77 5.87 -6.42
CA SER A 323 -19.72 4.56 -5.75
C SER A 323 -18.31 4.26 -5.24
N ARG A 324 -17.28 4.55 -6.05
CA ARG A 324 -15.88 4.38 -5.64
C ARG A 324 -15.53 5.32 -4.48
N PHE A 325 -15.88 6.59 -4.59
CA PHE A 325 -15.68 7.59 -3.54
C PHE A 325 -16.31 7.15 -2.21
N LYS A 326 -17.59 6.77 -2.24
CA LYS A 326 -18.33 6.29 -1.06
C LYS A 326 -17.68 5.03 -0.47
N SER A 327 -17.25 4.08 -1.30
CA SER A 327 -16.55 2.88 -0.82
C SER A 327 -15.24 3.17 -0.08
N MET A 328 -14.42 4.08 -0.62
CA MET A 328 -13.16 4.49 -0.01
C MET A 328 -13.39 5.25 1.30
N LYS A 329 -14.41 6.11 1.34
CA LYS A 329 -14.82 6.88 2.52
C LYS A 329 -15.30 6.00 3.67
N MET A 330 -15.96 4.87 3.37
CA MET A 330 -16.48 3.94 4.38
C MET A 330 -15.42 3.03 5.01
N CYS A 331 -14.18 3.02 4.52
CA CYS A 331 -13.12 2.20 5.11
C CYS A 331 -12.85 2.61 6.56
N TYR A 332 -12.88 1.64 7.48
CA TYR A 332 -12.60 1.88 8.89
C TYR A 332 -11.66 0.81 9.50
N PRO A 333 -10.50 1.19 10.05
CA PRO A 333 -9.98 2.57 10.07
C PRO A 333 -9.66 3.09 8.65
N PRO A 334 -9.57 4.42 8.44
CA PRO A 334 -9.43 5.00 7.10
C PRO A 334 -8.24 4.45 6.33
N SER A 335 -8.47 4.09 5.06
CA SER A 335 -7.45 3.49 4.19
C SER A 335 -7.06 4.35 2.98
N TYR A 336 -7.81 5.42 2.68
CA TYR A 336 -7.59 6.23 1.49
C TYR A 336 -7.55 7.71 1.85
N TYR A 337 -6.41 8.34 1.55
CA TYR A 337 -6.22 9.78 1.70
C TYR A 337 -5.85 10.36 0.33
N VAL A 338 -6.85 10.83 -0.41
CA VAL A 338 -6.65 11.48 -1.70
C VAL A 338 -6.59 13.00 -1.49
N LEU A 339 -5.41 13.58 -1.72
CA LEU A 339 -5.19 15.01 -1.71
C LEU A 339 -5.35 15.57 -3.11
N VAL A 340 -5.98 16.73 -3.21
CA VAL A 340 -6.07 17.50 -4.46
C VAL A 340 -5.54 18.92 -4.25
N ILE A 341 -4.91 19.45 -5.29
CA ILE A 341 -4.61 20.88 -5.42
C ILE A 341 -5.68 21.49 -6.32
N GLU A 342 -6.43 22.44 -5.79
CA GLU A 342 -7.39 23.23 -6.56
C GLU A 342 -6.80 24.61 -6.91
N ASN A 343 -7.02 25.05 -8.15
CA ASN A 343 -6.74 26.41 -8.58
C ASN A 343 -7.98 27.29 -8.35
N LEU A 344 -7.87 28.23 -7.41
CA LEU A 344 -8.99 29.07 -6.98
C LEU A 344 -9.47 30.05 -8.05
N ASN A 345 -8.66 30.31 -9.10
CA ASN A 345 -9.06 31.21 -10.18
C ASN A 345 -10.10 30.61 -11.11
N ASN A 346 -10.16 29.28 -11.22
CA ASN A 346 -11.06 28.57 -12.13
C ASN A 346 -11.79 27.38 -11.47
N GLY A 347 -11.56 27.13 -10.18
CA GLY A 347 -12.19 26.05 -9.41
C GLY A 347 -11.77 24.64 -9.85
N ARG A 348 -10.71 24.49 -10.64
CA ARG A 348 -10.29 23.19 -11.17
C ARG A 348 -9.28 22.49 -10.29
N VAL A 349 -9.39 21.17 -10.21
CA VAL A 349 -8.32 20.30 -9.72
C VAL A 349 -7.17 20.31 -10.73
N VAL A 350 -5.97 20.67 -10.25
CA VAL A 350 -4.74 20.79 -11.04
C VAL A 350 -3.59 19.91 -10.52
N GLY A 351 -3.82 19.18 -9.44
CA GLY A 351 -2.88 18.18 -8.93
C GLY A 351 -3.61 17.20 -8.02
N ALA A 352 -3.12 15.96 -7.97
CA ALA A 352 -3.66 14.93 -7.10
C ALA A 352 -2.54 13.99 -6.62
N ALA A 353 -2.71 13.43 -5.43
CA ALA A 353 -1.85 12.37 -4.89
C ALA A 353 -2.62 11.55 -3.86
N THR A 354 -2.32 10.25 -3.78
CA THR A 354 -3.02 9.33 -2.88
C THR A 354 -2.05 8.68 -1.91
N LEU A 355 -2.37 8.70 -0.63
CA LEU A 355 -1.79 7.80 0.37
C LEU A 355 -2.80 6.69 0.66
N VAL A 356 -2.42 5.45 0.35
CA VAL A 356 -3.18 4.24 0.70
C VAL A 356 -2.57 3.61 1.95
N ILE A 357 -3.40 3.30 2.94
CA ILE A 357 -3.00 2.60 4.17
C ILE A 357 -3.39 1.13 4.06
N GLU A 358 -2.36 0.30 4.04
CA GLU A 358 -2.45 -1.16 4.11
C GLU A 358 -2.27 -1.61 5.56
N TRP A 359 -3.33 -2.16 6.13
CA TRP A 359 -3.36 -2.68 7.48
C TRP A 359 -2.73 -4.07 7.54
N LYS A 360 -1.94 -4.35 8.58
CA LYS A 360 -1.16 -5.58 8.71
C LYS A 360 -1.46 -6.28 10.05
N PHE A 361 -1.23 -7.58 10.11
CA PHE A 361 -1.10 -8.33 11.38
C PHE A 361 0.34 -8.34 11.91
N ILE A 362 1.32 -8.17 11.02
CA ILE A 362 2.74 -8.00 11.34
C ILE A 362 3.06 -6.57 11.81
N HIS A 363 4.25 -6.35 12.35
CA HIS A 363 4.70 -5.05 12.88
C HIS A 363 3.72 -4.44 13.89
N GLN A 364 3.38 -5.18 14.95
CA GLN A 364 2.48 -4.79 16.05
C GLN A 364 1.05 -4.49 15.55
N ALA A 365 0.52 -5.34 14.66
CA ALA A 365 -0.76 -5.11 13.97
C ALA A 365 -0.87 -3.71 13.30
N GLY A 366 0.28 -3.16 12.87
CA GLY A 366 0.44 -1.80 12.38
C GLY A 366 -0.02 -1.60 10.93
N CYS A 367 0.57 -0.60 10.26
CA CYS A 367 0.20 -0.25 8.90
C CYS A 367 1.37 0.20 8.01
N ARG A 368 1.27 -0.15 6.73
CA ARG A 368 2.17 0.27 5.66
C ARG A 368 1.47 1.33 4.81
N GLY A 369 2.18 2.40 4.47
CA GLY A 369 1.70 3.44 3.57
C GLY A 369 2.19 3.22 2.15
N ARG A 370 1.33 3.52 1.17
CA ARG A 370 1.70 3.54 -0.25
C ARG A 370 1.34 4.88 -0.86
N VAL A 371 2.34 5.56 -1.43
CA VAL A 371 2.12 6.77 -2.21
C VAL A 371 1.84 6.36 -3.65
N GLU A 372 0.67 6.74 -4.12
CA GLU A 372 0.11 6.35 -5.41
C GLU A 372 -0.48 7.58 -6.11
N ASP A 373 -0.64 7.47 -7.43
CA ASP A 373 -1.41 8.43 -8.23
C ASP A 373 -0.97 9.90 -8.09
N VAL A 374 0.33 10.14 -7.91
CA VAL A 374 0.92 11.49 -7.85
C VAL A 374 0.97 12.10 -9.24
N VAL A 375 0.18 13.15 -9.46
CA VAL A 375 0.07 13.84 -10.74
C VAL A 375 -0.14 15.34 -10.56
N VAL A 376 0.47 16.11 -11.46
CA VAL A 376 0.28 17.56 -11.57
C VAL A 376 -0.04 17.88 -13.03
N ASP A 377 -1.05 18.71 -13.22
CA ASP A 377 -1.44 19.23 -14.52
C ASP A 377 -0.23 19.82 -15.25
N LYS A 378 -0.10 19.52 -16.54
CA LYS A 378 1.04 19.95 -17.37
C LYS A 378 1.33 21.46 -17.32
N GLU A 379 0.32 22.31 -17.16
CA GLU A 379 0.47 23.78 -17.08
C GLU A 379 0.96 24.25 -15.70
N MET A 380 0.91 23.35 -14.71
CA MET A 380 1.31 23.57 -13.32
C MET A 380 2.64 22.87 -12.95
N ARG A 381 3.22 22.09 -13.86
CA ARG A 381 4.52 21.45 -13.66
C ARG A 381 5.65 22.48 -13.53
N GLY A 382 6.70 22.13 -12.79
CA GLY A 382 7.81 23.03 -12.49
C GLY A 382 7.54 24.04 -11.36
N LYS A 383 6.29 24.18 -10.89
CA LYS A 383 5.90 25.10 -9.80
C LYS A 383 5.94 24.46 -8.41
N LYS A 384 6.82 23.47 -8.20
CA LYS A 384 6.99 22.70 -6.94
C LYS A 384 5.72 22.00 -6.38
N MET A 385 4.60 21.98 -7.11
CA MET A 385 3.32 21.38 -6.68
C MET A 385 3.39 19.87 -6.39
N GLY A 386 4.15 19.11 -7.19
CA GLY A 386 4.34 17.68 -6.94
C GLY A 386 5.14 17.42 -5.67
N GLY A 387 6.08 18.33 -5.36
CA GLY A 387 6.84 18.31 -4.12
C GLY A 387 5.97 18.60 -2.89
N LEU A 388 5.07 19.59 -3.01
CA LEU A 388 4.08 19.89 -1.98
C LEU A 388 3.20 18.67 -1.68
N LEU A 389 2.63 18.03 -2.71
CA LEU A 389 1.80 16.82 -2.53
C LEU A 389 2.57 15.70 -1.83
N ASN A 390 3.78 15.36 -2.31
CA ASN A 390 4.56 14.27 -1.75
C ASN A 390 4.99 14.54 -0.30
N LYS A 391 5.41 15.78 0.01
CA LYS A 391 5.72 16.20 1.39
C LYS A 391 4.53 15.98 2.31
N LEU A 392 3.33 16.39 1.90
CA LEU A 392 2.11 16.22 2.69
C LEU A 392 1.78 14.75 2.93
N LEU A 393 1.96 13.88 1.93
CA LEU A 393 1.74 12.44 2.11
C LEU A 393 2.75 11.80 3.07
N VAL A 394 4.03 12.22 3.04
CA VAL A 394 5.06 11.75 3.99
C VAL A 394 4.70 12.15 5.42
N GLU A 395 4.37 13.42 5.65
CA GLU A 395 4.01 13.89 7.00
C GLU A 395 2.69 13.29 7.49
N LEU A 396 1.71 13.12 6.59
CA LEU A 396 0.47 12.42 6.92
C LEU A 396 0.70 10.96 7.30
N ALA A 397 1.57 10.24 6.57
CA ALA A 397 1.93 8.87 6.90
C ALA A 397 2.58 8.75 8.30
N LYS A 398 3.50 9.68 8.64
CA LYS A 398 4.09 9.75 9.99
C LYS A 398 3.03 10.00 11.07
N LYS A 399 2.12 10.96 10.84
CA LYS A 399 1.03 11.30 11.78
C LYS A 399 0.07 10.13 12.01
N ILE A 400 -0.18 9.32 10.99
CA ILE A 400 -1.02 8.10 11.08
C ILE A 400 -0.30 6.98 11.86
N GLY A 401 1.04 6.98 11.90
CA GLY A 401 1.82 5.90 12.50
C GLY A 401 2.16 4.78 11.52
N VAL A 402 2.30 5.10 10.23
CA VAL A 402 2.85 4.18 9.23
C VAL A 402 4.26 3.76 9.65
N TYR A 403 4.60 2.47 9.55
CA TYR A 403 5.97 2.01 9.85
C TYR A 403 6.89 2.04 8.61
N LYS A 404 6.33 1.79 7.43
CA LYS A 404 7.01 1.81 6.13
C LYS A 404 6.13 2.51 5.10
N LEU A 405 6.66 3.55 4.48
CA LEU A 405 6.07 4.24 3.34
C LEU A 405 6.78 3.77 2.07
N SER A 406 6.04 3.56 0.98
CA SER A 406 6.62 3.08 -0.28
C SER A 406 5.92 3.63 -1.50
N LEU A 407 6.63 3.64 -2.62
CA LEU A 407 6.10 4.05 -3.92
C LEU A 407 6.83 3.35 -5.07
N GLU A 408 6.23 3.44 -6.26
CA GLU A 408 6.82 3.01 -7.51
C GLU A 408 7.09 4.23 -8.40
N CYS A 409 8.31 4.37 -8.93
CA CYS A 409 8.65 5.48 -9.83
C CYS A 409 9.60 5.09 -10.96
N LYS A 410 9.57 5.86 -12.05
CA LYS A 410 10.57 5.76 -13.13
C LYS A 410 11.97 6.12 -12.62
N ASP A 411 13.00 5.60 -13.26
CA ASP A 411 14.41 5.91 -12.93
C ASP A 411 14.69 7.41 -12.82
N SER A 412 14.15 8.19 -13.76
CA SER A 412 14.34 9.65 -13.80
C SER A 412 13.70 10.41 -12.62
N LEU A 413 12.81 9.77 -11.86
CA LEU A 413 12.13 10.37 -10.70
C LEU A 413 12.76 9.97 -9.37
N ILE A 414 13.75 9.06 -9.35
CA ILE A 414 14.44 8.66 -8.11
C ILE A 414 15.02 9.87 -7.38
N PRO A 415 15.80 10.77 -8.04
CA PRO A 415 16.38 11.92 -7.33
C PRO A 415 15.33 12.86 -6.74
N PHE A 416 14.16 12.96 -7.37
CA PHE A 416 13.05 13.77 -6.85
C PHE A 416 12.51 13.19 -5.54
N TYR A 417 12.30 11.87 -5.46
CA TYR A 417 11.77 11.24 -4.26
C TYR A 417 12.82 11.12 -3.14
N GLU A 418 14.10 11.01 -3.47
CA GLU A 418 15.19 11.04 -2.48
C GLU A 418 15.20 12.34 -1.65
N LEU A 419 14.79 13.47 -2.23
CA LEU A 419 14.63 14.74 -1.50
C LEU A 419 13.62 14.67 -0.33
N TYR A 420 12.70 13.70 -0.36
CA TYR A 420 11.69 13.49 0.67
C TYR A 420 12.00 12.28 1.56
N GLY A 421 13.24 11.76 1.48
CA GLY A 421 13.74 10.71 2.35
C GLY A 421 13.42 9.29 1.93
N TYR A 422 12.99 9.10 0.67
CA TYR A 422 12.89 7.77 0.09
C TYR A 422 14.27 7.27 -0.35
N SER A 423 14.45 5.95 -0.33
CA SER A 423 15.61 5.29 -0.94
C SER A 423 15.17 4.06 -1.72
N LYS A 424 15.92 3.71 -2.77
CA LYS A 424 15.63 2.51 -3.56
C LYS A 424 15.79 1.26 -2.70
N ASP A 425 14.79 0.37 -2.71
CA ASP A 425 14.89 -0.93 -2.05
C ASP A 425 15.75 -1.87 -2.90
N ILE A 426 17.05 -1.88 -2.64
CA ILE A 426 18.03 -2.68 -3.40
C ILE A 426 17.98 -4.17 -3.04
N LEU A 427 17.27 -4.55 -1.97
CA LEU A 427 17.21 -5.93 -1.50
C LEU A 427 16.07 -6.72 -2.15
N ASN A 428 15.07 -6.02 -2.69
CA ASN A 428 13.89 -6.62 -3.29
C ASN A 428 13.73 -6.16 -4.74
N ASN A 429 13.34 -7.10 -5.58
CA ASN A 429 12.86 -6.86 -6.93
C ASN A 429 11.34 -6.65 -6.90
N PHE A 430 10.89 -5.74 -7.75
CA PHE A 430 9.48 -5.46 -7.94
C PHE A 430 8.95 -6.23 -9.15
N LEU A 431 8.04 -7.15 -8.89
CA LEU A 431 7.47 -8.06 -9.89
C LEU A 431 6.01 -7.74 -10.11
N VAL A 432 5.58 -7.90 -11.36
CA VAL A 432 4.22 -7.58 -11.80
C VAL A 432 3.68 -8.65 -12.71
N GLN A 433 2.36 -8.74 -12.71
CA GLN A 433 1.58 -9.51 -13.67
C GLN A 433 0.40 -8.63 -14.08
N ARG A 434 0.17 -8.50 -15.38
CA ARG A 434 -0.92 -7.66 -15.91
C ARG A 434 -1.97 -8.55 -16.56
N PHE A 435 -3.23 -8.26 -16.24
CA PHE A 435 -4.39 -8.96 -16.80
C PHE A 435 -5.16 -8.07 -17.79
N ASP A 436 -4.73 -6.84 -17.98
CA ASP A 436 -5.27 -5.87 -18.94
C ASP A 436 -4.52 -5.86 -20.29
N LYS A 437 -3.57 -6.78 -20.49
CA LYS A 437 -2.82 -6.96 -21.73
C LYS A 437 -3.09 -8.36 -22.27
N ASP A 438 -3.30 -8.47 -23.59
CA ASP A 438 -3.81 -9.65 -24.33
C ASP A 438 -2.90 -10.90 -24.34
N ASP A 439 -2.02 -11.07 -23.36
CA ASP A 439 -1.28 -12.32 -23.21
C ASP A 439 -2.12 -13.26 -22.36
N GLU A 440 -2.67 -14.32 -22.96
CA GLU A 440 -3.22 -15.46 -22.19
C GLU A 440 -2.09 -16.01 -21.31
N ILE A 441 -2.03 -15.55 -20.05
CA ILE A 441 -1.12 -16.13 -19.08
C ILE A 441 -1.72 -17.48 -18.67
N VAL A 442 -1.27 -18.53 -19.36
CA VAL A 442 -1.48 -19.92 -18.99
C VAL A 442 -0.78 -20.13 -17.65
N VAL A 443 -1.55 -20.12 -16.57
CA VAL A 443 -1.09 -20.65 -15.29
C VAL A 443 -1.06 -22.16 -15.47
N PRO A 444 0.11 -22.83 -15.39
CA PRO A 444 0.17 -24.28 -15.60
C PRO A 444 -0.83 -24.97 -14.68
N LEU A 445 -1.79 -25.68 -15.28
CA LEU A 445 -2.85 -26.35 -14.53
C LEU A 445 -2.30 -27.56 -13.78
N GLU A 446 -1.27 -28.22 -14.32
CA GLU A 446 -0.57 -29.35 -13.74
C GLU A 446 0.93 -29.27 -14.07
N ASP A 447 1.79 -29.68 -13.13
CA ASP A 447 3.24 -29.72 -13.27
C ASP A 447 3.67 -30.84 -14.24
N GLU A 448 3.52 -30.66 -15.55
CA GLU A 448 4.21 -31.50 -16.53
C GLU A 448 5.53 -30.82 -16.96
N ASN A 449 6.58 -31.06 -16.16
CA ASN A 449 7.96 -31.04 -16.65
C ASN A 449 8.50 -32.48 -16.57
N GLU A 450 8.97 -33.01 -17.71
CA GLU A 450 9.42 -34.39 -17.93
C GLU A 450 10.65 -34.85 -17.12
N ASP A 451 11.23 -34.03 -16.24
CA ASP A 451 12.44 -34.37 -15.48
C ASP A 451 12.33 -34.21 -13.95
N GLY A 452 11.17 -33.81 -13.42
CA GLY A 452 10.85 -33.89 -12.00
C GLY A 452 11.77 -33.12 -11.04
N THR A 453 12.63 -32.20 -11.52
CA THR A 453 13.53 -31.42 -10.66
C THR A 453 13.29 -29.93 -10.80
N LEU A 454 12.44 -29.40 -9.92
CA LEU A 454 12.32 -27.96 -9.69
C LEU A 454 13.03 -27.64 -8.36
N PHE A 455 14.19 -26.97 -8.42
CA PHE A 455 14.87 -26.49 -7.22
C PHE A 455 14.10 -25.29 -6.66
N ILE A 456 13.16 -25.56 -5.76
CA ILE A 456 12.50 -24.53 -4.96
C ILE A 456 13.48 -24.17 -3.83
N PRO A 457 14.00 -22.92 -3.75
CA PRO A 457 14.86 -22.53 -2.64
C PRO A 457 14.13 -22.77 -1.31
N SER A 458 14.81 -23.36 -0.33
CA SER A 458 14.28 -23.65 1.01
C SER A 458 13.90 -22.41 1.84
N SER A 459 13.96 -21.22 1.24
CA SER A 459 13.78 -19.92 1.88
C SER A 459 12.44 -19.23 1.58
N LEU A 460 11.37 -19.99 1.26
CA LEU A 460 9.98 -19.50 1.19
C LEU A 460 9.21 -19.91 2.45
#